data_AF-A0A828ZNP0-F1
#
_entry.id   AF-A0A828ZNP0-F1
#
_cell.length_a   1.000
_cell.length_b   1.000
_cell.length_c   1.000
_cell.angle_alpha   90.00
_cell.angle_beta   90.00
_cell.angle_gamma   90.00
#
_symmetry.space_group_name_H-M   'P 1'
#
loop_
_entity.id
_entity.type
_entity.pdbx_description
1 polymer ?
#
loop_
_entity_poly.entity_id
_entity_poly.type
_entity_poly.pdbx_seq_one_letter_code
_entity_poly.pdbx_strand_id
1 'polypeptide(L)'
;MMLKPSIDSLLDRVNSKYSLVILASKRAHELDASAQPTLDSFDSVKSVGQALEEIDAGNVVNDPHPELKRERLKMEEEERQAQKEREQHELESRIREEQKM
;
A
#
# COMPACT_ATOMS: atom_id res chain seq x y z
N MET A 1 2.07 10.14 29.84
CA MET A 1 2.14 8.79 29.23
C MET A 1 3.36 8.77 28.33
N MET A 2 4.26 7.80 28.47
CA MET A 2 5.36 7.62 27.52
C MET A 2 4.77 7.26 26.15
N LEU A 3 5.26 7.91 25.09
CA LEU A 3 4.95 7.53 23.72
C LEU A 3 5.54 6.14 23.49
N LYS A 4 4.69 5.16 23.17
CA LYS A 4 5.09 3.85 22.65
C LYS A 4 4.75 3.81 21.17
N PRO A 5 5.54 3.12 20.33
CA PRO A 5 6.85 2.50 20.63
C PRO A 5 7.98 3.52 20.84
N SER A 6 9.12 3.07 21.39
CA SER A 6 10.29 3.94 21.61
C SER A 6 11.06 4.17 20.29
N ILE A 7 11.79 5.28 20.21
CA ILE A 7 12.56 5.59 19.00
C ILE A 7 13.66 4.57 18.72
N ASP A 8 14.29 4.02 19.76
CA ASP A 8 15.37 3.03 19.60
C ASP A 8 14.84 1.73 18.98
N SER A 9 13.68 1.25 19.46
CA SER A 9 13.01 0.06 18.90
C SER A 9 12.65 0.24 17.42
N LEU A 10 12.16 1.43 17.06
CA LEU A 10 11.86 1.77 15.67
C LEU A 10 13.10 1.82 14.78
N LEU A 11 14.25 2.27 15.31
CA LEU A 11 15.50 2.35 14.56
C LEU A 11 16.18 0.99 14.38
N ASP A 12 15.88 0.01 15.24
CA ASP A 12 16.27 -1.39 15.01
C ASP A 12 15.53 -2.01 13.81
N ARG A 13 14.34 -1.48 13.47
CA ARG A 13 13.55 -1.91 12.29
C ARG A 13 13.88 -1.11 11.03
N VAL A 14 14.18 0.18 11.18
CA VAL A 14 14.41 1.10 10.07
C VAL A 14 15.73 1.85 10.27
N ASN A 15 16.69 1.61 9.36
CA ASN A 15 18.08 2.07 9.45
C ASN A 15 18.31 3.60 9.48
N SER A 16 17.26 4.43 9.41
CA SER A 16 17.39 5.88 9.41
C SER A 16 16.14 6.57 9.94
N LYS A 17 16.33 7.62 10.75
CA LYS A 17 15.24 8.49 11.24
C LYS A 17 14.42 9.08 10.09
N TYR A 18 15.07 9.47 9.01
CA TYR A 18 14.38 10.04 7.84
C TYR A 18 13.51 9.01 7.14
N SER A 19 14.05 7.80 6.95
CA SER A 19 13.30 6.68 6.37
C SER A 19 12.12 6.27 7.25
N LEU A 20 12.31 6.28 8.57
CA LEU A 20 11.25 6.00 9.54
C LEU A 20 10.11 7.02 9.43
N VAL A 21 10.42 8.33 9.39
CA VAL A 21 9.41 9.38 9.22
C VAL A 21 8.63 9.19 7.91
N ILE A 22 9.33 8.96 6.80
CA ILE A 22 8.70 8.77 5.49
C ILE A 22 7.82 7.51 5.47
N LEU A 23 8.30 6.39 6.03
CA LEU A 23 7.56 5.13 6.09
C LEU A 23 6.29 5.28 6.94
N ALA A 24 6.42 5.87 8.14
CA ALA A 24 5.30 6.11 9.03
C ALA A 24 4.27 7.05 8.41
N SER A 25 4.69 8.14 7.75
CA SER A 25 3.78 9.05 7.05
C SER A 25 3.03 8.38 5.91
N LYS A 26 3.71 7.59 5.07
CA LYS A 26 3.06 6.85 3.98
C LYS A 26 2.04 5.87 4.51
N ARG A 27 2.42 5.08 5.52
CA ARG A 27 1.52 4.10 6.11
C ARG A 27 0.34 4.75 6.82
N ALA A 28 0.55 5.87 7.51
CA ALA A 28 -0.55 6.62 8.12
C ALA A 28 -1.57 7.09 7.07
N HIS A 29 -1.12 7.57 5.91
CA HIS A 29 -2.02 7.92 4.80
C HIS A 29 -2.79 6.73 4.24
N GLU A 30 -2.18 5.54 4.16
CA GLU A 30 -2.89 4.32 3.78
C GLU A 30 -4.00 3.98 4.80
N LEU A 31 -3.69 4.03 6.10
CA LEU A 31 -4.67 3.80 7.16
C LEU A 31 -5.81 4.82 7.13
N ASP A 32 -5.49 6.10 6.91
CA ASP A 32 -6.49 7.16 6.74
C ASP A 32 -7.37 6.94 5.49
N ALA A 33 -6.80 6.32 4.44
CA ALA A 33 -7.52 5.88 3.24
C ALA A 33 -8.28 4.54 3.45
N SER A 34 -8.48 4.12 4.69
CA SER A 34 -9.18 2.88 5.08
C SER A 34 -8.50 1.60 4.60
N ALA A 35 -7.18 1.63 4.40
CA ALA A 35 -6.42 0.40 4.22
C ALA A 35 -6.58 -0.49 5.46
N GLN A 36 -6.58 -1.81 5.24
CA GLN A 36 -6.68 -2.75 6.35
C GLN A 36 -5.44 -2.62 7.25
N PRO A 37 -5.64 -2.42 8.57
CA PRO A 37 -4.55 -2.48 9.53
C PRO A 37 -3.91 -3.87 9.54
N THR A 38 -2.63 -3.93 9.90
CA THR A 38 -1.89 -5.20 10.01
C THR A 38 -1.87 -5.77 11.42
N LEU A 39 -2.31 -4.98 12.41
CA LEU A 39 -2.45 -5.39 13.81
C LEU A 39 -3.92 -5.37 14.23
N ASP A 40 -4.28 -6.27 15.14
CA ASP A 40 -5.64 -6.39 15.66
C ASP A 40 -6.00 -5.28 16.66
N SER A 41 -5.00 -4.71 17.32
CA SER A 41 -5.18 -3.70 18.37
C SER A 41 -4.04 -2.68 18.38
N PHE A 42 -4.39 -1.44 18.71
CA PHE A 42 -3.46 -0.32 18.80
C PHE A 42 -3.58 0.41 20.13
N ASP A 43 -2.46 0.85 20.68
CA ASP A 43 -2.42 1.79 21.79
C ASP A 43 -2.72 3.22 21.30
N SER A 44 -2.28 3.55 20.08
CA SER A 44 -2.48 4.86 19.48
C SER A 44 -3.84 4.98 18.77
N VAL A 45 -4.48 6.14 18.99
CA VAL A 45 -5.72 6.52 18.29
C VAL A 45 -5.43 7.19 16.95
N LYS A 46 -4.24 7.76 16.77
CA LYS A 46 -3.84 8.49 15.55
C LYS A 46 -3.14 7.55 14.58
N SER A 47 -3.44 7.71 13.29
CA SER A 47 -2.87 6.91 12.20
C SER A 47 -1.34 6.88 12.19
N VAL A 48 -0.68 7.99 12.52
CA VAL A 48 0.79 8.02 12.65
C VAL A 48 1.29 7.12 13.77
N GLY A 49 0.63 7.12 14.93
CA GLY A 49 1.02 6.24 16.04
C GLY A 49 0.77 4.78 15.71
N GLN A 50 -0.37 4.48 15.09
CA GLN A 50 -0.70 3.13 14.59
C GLN A 50 0.33 2.64 13.59
N ALA A 51 0.73 3.48 12.63
CA ALA A 51 1.78 3.17 11.68
C ALA A 51 3.13 2.87 12.36
N LEU A 52 3.49 3.59 13.42
CA LEU A 52 4.70 3.31 14.20
C LEU A 52 4.60 1.96 14.92
N GLU A 53 3.43 1.61 15.46
CA GLU A 53 3.19 0.29 16.07
C GLU A 53 3.30 -0.86 15.05
N GLU A 54 2.77 -0.69 13.83
CA GLU A 54 2.94 -1.69 12.77
C GLU A 54 4.39 -1.84 12.30
N ILE A 55 5.17 -0.74 12.29
CA ILE A 55 6.61 -0.76 11.97
C ILE A 55 7.38 -1.48 13.07
N ASP A 56 7.08 -1.21 14.34
CA ASP A 56 7.72 -1.85 15.50
C ASP A 56 7.47 -3.37 15.54
N ALA A 57 6.24 -3.77 15.20
CA ALA A 57 5.84 -5.17 15.01
C ALA A 57 6.55 -5.86 13.82
N GLY A 58 7.10 -5.08 12.88
CA GLY A 58 7.78 -5.60 11.68
C GLY A 58 6.83 -5.97 10.53
N ASN A 59 5.55 -5.61 10.63
CA ASN A 59 4.55 -5.86 9.59
C ASN A 59 4.65 -4.85 8.43
N VAL A 60 5.22 -3.68 8.71
CA VAL A 60 5.45 -2.62 7.72
C VAL A 60 6.95 -2.37 7.60
N VAL A 61 7.49 -2.60 6.40
CA VAL A 61 8.92 -2.52 6.12
C VAL A 61 9.19 -1.66 4.89
N ASN A 62 10.40 -1.11 4.81
CA ASN A 62 10.88 -0.53 3.56
C ASN A 62 11.32 -1.66 2.62
N ASP A 63 10.78 -1.66 1.41
CA ASP A 63 11.11 -2.67 0.40
C ASP A 63 12.60 -2.56 0.01
N PRO A 64 13.38 -3.65 0.07
CA PRO A 64 14.81 -3.59 -0.28
C PRO A 64 15.04 -3.28 -1.76
N HIS A 65 14.06 -3.52 -2.63
CA HIS A 65 14.15 -3.37 -4.09
C HIS A 65 12.97 -2.56 -4.64
N PRO A 66 12.90 -1.24 -4.33
CA PRO A 66 11.76 -0.42 -4.69
C PRO A 66 11.54 -0.29 -6.20
N GLU A 67 12.61 -0.35 -7.00
CA GLU A 67 12.49 -0.25 -8.47
C GLU A 67 11.81 -1.47 -9.07
N LEU A 68 12.20 -2.68 -8.66
CA LEU A 68 11.56 -3.91 -9.12
C LEU A 68 10.06 -3.96 -8.75
N LYS A 69 9.72 -3.51 -7.54
CA LYS A 69 8.32 -3.39 -7.12
C LYS A 69 7.53 -2.44 -8.02
N ARG A 70 8.11 -1.28 -8.36
CA ARG A 70 7.47 -0.29 -9.24
C ARG A 70 7.28 -0.84 -10.66
N GLU A 71 8.28 -1.54 -11.19
CA GLU A 71 8.19 -2.16 -12.52
C GLU A 71 7.09 -3.22 -12.57
N ARG A 72 7.01 -4.10 -11.56
CA ARG A 72 5.94 -5.10 -11.48
C ARG A 72 4.55 -4.47 -11.44
N LEU A 73 4.35 -3.43 -10.62
CA LEU A 73 3.06 -2.74 -10.52
C LEU A 73 2.64 -2.10 -11.84
N LYS A 74 3.59 -1.50 -12.57
CA LYS A 74 3.32 -0.93 -13.91
C LYS A 74 2.90 -2.02 -14.89
N MET A 75 3.62 -3.14 -14.93
CA MET A 75 3.27 -4.26 -15.82
C MET A 75 1.88 -4.81 -15.49
N GLU A 76 1.55 -5.01 -14.21
CA GLU A 76 0.21 -5.46 -13.79
C GLU A 76 -0.91 -4.46 -14.16
N GLU A 77 -0.64 -3.15 -14.07
CA GLU A 77 -1.56 -2.10 -14.49
C GLU A 77 -1.77 -2.10 -16.01
N GLU A 78 -0.70 -2.22 -16.79
CA GLU A 78 -0.74 -2.30 -18.25
C GLU A 78 -1.49 -3.56 -18.72
N GLU A 79 -1.23 -4.71 -18.11
CA GLU A 79 -1.95 -5.96 -18.39
C GLU A 79 -3.44 -5.83 -18.09
N ARG A 80 -3.80 -5.28 -16.92
CA ARG A 80 -5.20 -5.06 -16.52
C ARG A 80 -5.89 -4.08 -17.48
N GLN A 81 -5.20 -3.06 -17.94
CA GLN A 81 -5.73 -2.09 -18.89
C GLN A 81 -5.95 -2.73 -20.26
N ALA A 82 -4.97 -3.49 -20.77
CA ALA A 82 -5.09 -4.23 -22.02
C ALA A 82 -6.22 -5.28 -21.97
N GLN A 83 -6.42 -5.95 -20.82
CA GLN A 83 -7.52 -6.89 -20.64
C GLN A 83 -8.88 -6.17 -20.73
N LYS A 84 -9.05 -5.05 -20.01
CA LYS A 84 -10.28 -4.25 -20.07
C LYS A 84 -10.57 -3.75 -21.49
N GLU A 85 -9.55 -3.32 -22.23
CA GLU A 85 -9.70 -2.86 -23.61
C GLU A 85 -10.12 -3.98 -24.56
N ARG A 86 -9.55 -5.19 -24.39
CA ARG A 86 -9.97 -6.38 -25.14
C ARG A 86 -11.41 -6.78 -24.84
N GLU A 87 -11.77 -6.82 -23.55
CA GLU A 87 -13.13 -7.14 -23.10
C GLU A 87 -14.13 -6.11 -23.62
N GLN A 88 -13.80 -4.82 -23.56
CA GLN A 88 -14.62 -3.73 -24.09
C GLN A 88 -14.83 -3.87 -25.60
N HIS A 89 -13.77 -4.11 -26.36
CA HIS A 89 -13.86 -4.29 -27.82
C HIS A 89 -14.72 -5.49 -28.20
N GLU A 90 -14.59 -6.61 -27.48
CA GLU A 90 -15.40 -7.82 -27.70
C GLU A 90 -16.89 -7.61 -27.37
N LEU A 91 -17.18 -6.83 -26.32
CA LEU A 91 -18.54 -6.45 -25.96
C LEU A 91 -19.16 -5.54 -27.03
N GLU A 92 -18.42 -4.54 -27.50
CA GLU A 92 -18.85 -3.62 -28.56
C GLU A 92 -19.13 -4.36 -29.88
N SER A 93 -18.30 -5.32 -30.26
CA SER A 93 -18.55 -6.13 -31.46
C SER A 93 -19.83 -6.96 -31.34
N ARG A 94 -20.07 -7.58 -30.18
CA ARG A 94 -21.30 -8.36 -29.92
C ARG A 94 -22.56 -7.50 -29.97
N ILE A 95 -22.54 -6.33 -29.34
CA ILE A 95 -23.67 -5.38 -29.37
C ILE A 95 -23.96 -4.93 -30.81
N ARG A 96 -22.91 -4.67 -31.60
CA ARG A 96 -23.05 -4.26 -33.00
C ARG A 96 -23.65 -5.36 -33.88
N GLU A 97 -23.36 -6.63 -33.60
CA GLU A 97 -23.95 -7.77 -34.29
C GLU A 97 -25.42 -7.95 -33.91
N GLU A 98 -25.78 -7.82 -32.63
CA GLU A 98 -27.17 -7.89 -32.16
C GLU A 98 -28.05 -6.78 -32.74
N GLN A 99 -27.54 -5.55 -32.89
CA GLN A 99 -28.30 -4.44 -33.48
C GLN A 99 -28.50 -4.55 -35.00
N LYS A 100 -27.78 -5.47 -35.67
CA LYS A 100 -27.88 -5.69 -37.12
C LYS A 100 -28.83 -6.84 -37.50
N MET A 101 -29.32 -7.62 -36.53
CA MET A 101 -30.38 -8.63 -36.73
C MET A 101 -31.76 -8.03 -36.44
#